data_AF-A0A3B9L0K5-F1
#
_entry.id   AF-A0A3B9L0K5-F1
#
_cell.length_a   1.000
_cell.length_b   1.000
_cell.length_c   1.000
_cell.angle_alpha   90.00
_cell.angle_beta   90.00
_cell.angle_gamma   90.00
#
_symmetry.space_group_name_H-M   'P 1'
#
loop_
_entity.id
_entity.type
_entity.pdbx_description
1 polymer ?
#
loop_
_entity_poly.entity_id
_entity_poly.type
_entity_poly.pdbx_seq_one_letter_code
_entity_poly.pdbx_strand_id
1 'polypeptide(L)' 'PGVATEARFRSGFGRRFTYYDGFVFETFGQNLTSRQPIASGGRYDGLIEGLSRSRAAASGIGGVVRPDRILRAKGETA' A
#
# COMPACT_ATOMS: atom_id res chain seq x y z
N PRO A 1 16.02 8.07 7.92
CA PRO A 1 14.97 7.44 8.75
C PRO A 1 15.01 5.91 8.64
N GLY A 2 14.82 5.18 9.74
CA GLY A 2 14.98 3.71 9.81
C GLY A 2 14.08 2.91 8.85
N VAL A 3 12.96 3.50 8.42
CA VAL A 3 12.07 2.89 7.41
C VAL A 3 12.77 2.65 6.06
N ALA A 4 13.74 3.49 5.69
CA ALA A 4 14.47 3.36 4.42
C ALA A 4 15.42 2.14 4.41
N THR A 5 15.91 1.72 5.59
CA THR A 5 16.76 0.53 5.73
C THR A 5 15.96 -0.77 5.81
N GLU A 6 14.67 -0.71 6.10
CA GLU A 6 13.78 -1.89 6.19
C GLU A 6 13.02 -2.15 4.88
N ALA A 7 12.82 -1.13 4.05
CA ALA A 7 12.12 -1.24 2.78
C ALA A 7 12.92 -2.06 1.76
N ARG A 8 12.25 -2.99 1.06
CA ARG A 8 12.84 -3.81 0.00
C ARG A 8 12.07 -3.62 -1.31
N PHE A 9 12.81 -3.39 -2.39
CA PHE A 9 12.23 -3.33 -3.73
C PHE A 9 11.83 -4.72 -4.23
N ARG A 10 10.69 -4.82 -4.93
CA ARG A 10 10.17 -6.05 -5.55
C ARG A 10 9.54 -5.72 -6.90
N SER A 11 10.01 -6.34 -7.98
CA SER A 11 9.58 -6.05 -9.37
C SER A 11 8.32 -6.81 -9.81
N GLY A 12 7.90 -7.86 -9.11
CA GLY A 12 6.69 -8.64 -9.39
C GLY A 12 5.45 -8.17 -8.63
N PHE A 13 5.40 -6.91 -8.24
CA PHE A 13 4.41 -6.34 -7.33
C PHE A 13 3.51 -5.34 -8.06
N GLY A 14 2.21 -5.40 -7.78
CA GLY A 14 1.16 -4.67 -8.50
C GLY A 14 0.17 -5.64 -9.14
N ARG A 15 -1.08 -5.64 -8.66
CA ARG A 15 -2.17 -6.35 -9.36
C ARG A 15 -2.49 -5.53 -10.62
N ARG A 16 -2.81 -6.19 -11.74
CA ARG A 16 -3.12 -5.52 -13.03
C ARG A 16 -4.32 -4.54 -13.01
N PHE A 17 -4.97 -4.33 -11.86
CA PHE A 17 -6.27 -3.67 -11.70
C PHE A 17 -6.27 -2.61 -10.58
N THR A 18 -5.17 -1.90 -10.37
CA THR A 18 -5.11 -0.80 -9.39
C THR A 18 -5.10 0.56 -10.08
N TYR A 19 -5.77 1.54 -9.48
CA TYR A 19 -5.73 2.96 -9.88
C TYR A 19 -4.40 3.65 -9.59
N TYR A 20 -3.38 2.90 -9.13
CA TYR A 20 -2.06 3.42 -8.87
C TYR A 20 -1.27 3.56 -10.17
N ASP A 21 -0.63 4.70 -10.35
CA ASP A 21 0.15 5.09 -11.54
C ASP A 21 1.62 5.41 -11.23
N GLY A 22 2.04 5.13 -10.00
CA GLY A 22 3.43 5.23 -9.58
C GLY A 22 3.86 4.02 -8.74
N PHE A 23 4.73 4.26 -7.77
CA PHE A 23 5.14 3.21 -6.86
C PHE A 23 3.97 2.75 -5.98
N VAL A 24 4.03 1.48 -5.61
CA VAL A 24 3.14 0.85 -4.63
C VAL A 24 3.98 0.30 -3.50
N PHE A 25 3.37 0.11 -2.33
CA PHE A 25 4.01 -0.51 -1.17
C PHE A 25 3.08 -1.48 -0.44
N GLU A 26 3.69 -2.42 0.26
CA GLU A 26 3.06 -3.33 1.21
C GLU A 26 3.92 -3.39 2.48
N THR A 27 3.25 -3.43 3.63
CA THR A 27 3.89 -3.60 4.93
C THR A 27 3.45 -4.94 5.51
N PHE A 28 4.40 -5.69 6.08
CA PHE A 28 4.17 -7.01 6.64
C PHE A 28 4.48 -7.00 8.14
N GLY A 29 3.68 -7.75 8.91
CA GLY A 29 3.94 -8.03 10.32
C GLY A 29 4.79 -9.29 10.48
N GLN A 30 5.53 -9.39 11.59
CA GLN A 30 6.47 -10.50 11.84
C GLN A 30 5.80 -11.89 11.83
N ASN A 31 4.57 -11.99 12.33
CA ASN A 31 3.84 -13.25 12.46
C ASN A 31 2.91 -13.56 11.26
N LEU A 32 3.06 -12.86 10.13
CA LEU A 32 2.21 -13.05 8.96
C LEU A 32 3.01 -13.49 7.74
N THR A 33 2.36 -14.22 6.84
CA THR A 33 2.97 -14.63 5.57
C THR A 33 3.17 -13.43 4.65
N SER A 34 4.09 -13.54 3.68
CA SER A 34 4.34 -12.54 2.63
C SER A 34 3.16 -12.32 1.67
N ARG A 35 2.03 -13.00 1.89
CA ARG A 35 0.75 -12.82 1.18
C ARG A 35 -0.29 -12.07 2.02
N GLN A 36 0.05 -11.69 3.25
CA GLN A 36 -0.86 -11.07 4.21
C GLN A 36 -0.30 -9.72 4.70
N PRO A 37 -0.20 -8.70 3.84
CA PRO A 37 0.21 -7.37 4.27
C PRO A 37 -0.77 -6.80 5.30
N ILE A 38 -0.25 -6.13 6.34
CA ILE A 38 -1.03 -5.37 7.33
C ILE A 38 -1.40 -3.97 6.82
N ALA A 39 -0.66 -3.45 5.84
CA ALA A 39 -0.98 -2.22 5.15
C ALA A 39 -0.53 -2.30 3.69
N SER A 40 -1.22 -1.59 2.81
CA SER A 40 -0.83 -1.48 1.40
C SER A 40 -1.28 -0.14 0.83
N GLY A 41 -0.53 0.40 -0.13
CA GLY A 41 -0.82 1.69 -0.72
C GLY A 41 0.01 1.99 -1.95
N GLY A 42 -0.06 3.23 -2.41
CA GLY A 42 0.70 3.69 -3.58
C GLY A 42 0.34 5.10 -4.01
N ARG A 43 0.93 5.52 -5.12
CA ARG A 43 0.68 6.81 -5.78
C ARG A 43 -0.46 6.71 -6.80
N TYR A 44 -1.38 7.68 -6.82
CA TYR A 44 -2.62 7.67 -7.61
C TYR A 44 -3.00 9.04 -8.20
N ASP A 45 -2.10 9.67 -8.94
CA ASP A 45 -2.32 11.03 -9.47
C ASP A 45 -3.48 11.09 -10.48
N GLY A 46 -3.50 10.15 -11.41
CA GLY A 46 -4.50 10.00 -12.47
C GLY A 46 -5.89 9.65 -11.95
N LEU A 47 -6.01 9.09 -10.73
CA LEU A 47 -7.31 8.94 -10.08
C LEU A 47 -7.92 10.30 -9.73
N ILE A 48 -7.10 11.23 -9.20
CA ILE A 48 -7.53 12.59 -8.86
C ILE A 48 -7.94 13.34 -10.14
N GLU A 49 -7.12 13.22 -11.18
CA GLU A 49 -7.41 13.83 -12.48
C GLU A 49 -8.70 13.26 -13.09
N GLY A 50 -8.85 11.94 -13.12
CA GLY A 50 -10.02 11.26 -13.68
C GLY A 50 -11.33 11.60 -12.96
N LEU A 51 -11.34 11.57 -11.63
CA LEU A 51 -12.54 11.91 -10.84
C LEU A 51 -12.89 13.41 -10.91
N SER A 52 -11.89 14.28 -11.04
CA SER A 52 -12.12 15.72 -11.16
C SER A 52 -12.59 16.16 -12.55
N ARG A 53 -12.57 15.24 -13.55
CA ARG A 53 -12.74 15.55 -14.99
C ARG A 53 -11.68 16.54 -15.48
N SER A 54 -10.42 16.28 -15.15
CA SER A 54 -9.26 17.11 -15.50
C SER A 54 -9.32 18.54 -14.94
N ARG A 55 -10.15 18.80 -13.91
CA ARG A 55 -10.18 20.11 -13.21
C ARG A 55 -9.18 20.21 -12.07
N ALA A 56 -8.62 19.09 -11.63
CA ALA A 56 -7.57 19.04 -10.64
C ALA A 56 -6.47 18.08 -11.10
N ALA A 57 -5.24 18.59 -11.18
CA ALA A 57 -4.03 17.81 -11.34
C ALA A 57 -3.22 17.92 -10.05
N ALA A 58 -3.17 16.85 -9.27
CA ALA A 58 -2.49 16.83 -7.98
C ALA A 58 -1.84 15.48 -7.75
N SER A 59 -0.76 15.47 -6.96
CA SER A 59 -0.16 14.22 -6.53
C SER A 59 -0.94 13.60 -5.38
N GLY A 60 -1.26 12.31 -5.53
CA GLY A 60 -1.98 11.52 -4.55
C GLY A 60 -1.12 10.38 -4.03
N ILE A 61 -0.92 10.29 -2.72
CA ILE A 61 -0.30 9.13 -2.07
C ILE A 61 -1.09 8.77 -0.83
N GLY A 62 -1.27 7.47 -0.62
CA GLY A 62 -2.07 6.95 0.47
C GLY A 62 -2.08 5.43 0.50
N GLY A 63 -2.77 4.89 1.49
CA GLY A 63 -2.89 3.46 1.67
C GLY A 63 -3.95 3.11 2.69
N VAL A 64 -4.16 1.82 2.85
CA VAL A 64 -5.11 1.24 3.79
C VAL A 64 -4.35 0.38 4.80
N VAL A 65 -4.78 0.48 6.05
CA VAL A 65 -4.37 -0.42 7.13
C VAL A 65 -5.46 -1.46 7.33
N ARG A 66 -5.06 -2.70 7.64
CA ARG A 66 -5.94 -3.85 7.83
C ARG A 66 -6.01 -4.25 9.30
N PRO A 67 -6.97 -3.73 10.09
CA PRO A 67 -7.02 -3.97 11.53
C PRO A 67 -7.12 -5.45 11.89
N ASP A 68 -7.86 -6.23 11.10
CA ASP A 68 -8.01 -7.70 11.23
C ASP A 68 -6.66 -8.43 11.23
N ARG A 69 -5.67 -7.87 10.52
CA ARG A 69 -4.32 -8.46 10.40
C ARG A 69 -3.36 -7.93 11.46
N ILE A 70 -3.61 -6.75 12.02
CA ILE A 70 -2.72 -6.17 13.05
C ILE A 70 -2.73 -7.03 14.31
N LEU A 71 -3.91 -7.42 14.79
CA LEU A 71 -4.04 -8.28 15.98
C LEU A 71 -3.28 -9.60 15.79
N ARG A 72 -3.50 -10.24 14.64
CA ARG A 72 -2.80 -11.47 14.27
C ARG A 72 -1.29 -11.29 14.12
N ALA A 73 -0.84 -10.15 13.59
CA ALA A 73 0.59 -9.84 13.48
C ALA A 73 1.26 -9.71 14.86
N LYS A 74 0.51 -9.32 15.91
CA LYS A 74 0.98 -9.28 17.30
C LYS A 74 0.99 -10.65 17.98
N GLY A 75 0.44 -11.70 17.34
CA GLY A 75 0.26 -13.01 17.96
C GLY A 75 -1.01 -13.12 18.81
N GLU A 76 -1.90 -12.13 18.72
CA GLU A 76 -3.20 -12.16 19.37
C GLU A 76 -4.18 -12.93 18.46
N THR A 77 -4.90 -13.90 19.01
CA THR A 77 -5.99 -14.58 18.29
C THR A 77 -7.11 -13.57 18.09
N ALA A 78 -7.45 -13.29 16.83
CA ALA A 78 -8.61 -12.47 16.48
C ALA A 78 -9.92 -13.14 16.93
#